data_AF-A0A6J4LUK2-F1
#
_entry.id   AF-A0A6J4LUK2-F1
#
_cell.length_a   1.000
_cell.length_b   1.000
_cell.length_c   1.000
_cell.angle_alpha   90.00
_cell.angle_beta   90.00
_cell.angle_gamma   90.00
#
_symmetry.space_group_name_H-M   'P 1'
#
loop_
_entity.id
_entity.type
_entity.pdbx_description
1 polymer ?
#
loop_
_entity_poly.entity_id
_entity_poly.type
_entity_poly.pdbx_seq_one_letter_code
_entity_poly.pdbx_strand_id
1 'polypeptide(L)'
;MKVLGINAVFHDPAAALVIDGHIVAAAEEERFSRRKHGKRPVPFSTWELPELSVRWCLEHAGIDASELDAVTYSFDPALTRPAEELGLDDPWDHLRVMYARQAPSFIATAFPGIDPAIVRYVAHHVAHAASAGLASPHGDADVLVLDGRGESASHLAGHYADGRLEVLASQRLPHSLGLMYEDLTAHLGFLRSSDEYKVMALASYGEPRFAELCDAIYTTGDGGFRTERIEWASLVKARTADEPWTQDHADLAASVQRRLEDVLLELAHWQHGRTGAEILTMAGGVALNCVANTRLRAEGPYRDVWVQPAAGDSGTALGGALHVARELGDVTVPMSGADLGRSFSDEQIEGWLTTARVPYERPDDVAEEVAQCLADNGVVAWFQGASEFGPRALGYRSLLAHPGHEKNLERLNDVKGREQFRPVAPMCLAERAGDIFSRGPESSPYMLFVHDVAPEWRDRIPAVVHVDGTARVQTVAAEDSPLVARMLEGFERRTGIPVVVNTSLNTAGRPMVDDPRDALECFGSAPVDLLAIGPFVVRRPGAA
;
A
#
# COMPACT_ATOMS: atom_id res chain seq x y z
N MET A 1 -2.32 26.51 6.70
CA MET A 1 -3.62 26.07 7.26
C MET A 1 -3.48 24.71 7.93
N LYS A 2 -4.31 24.37 8.91
CA LYS A 2 -4.41 23.06 9.57
C LYS A 2 -5.59 22.27 8.98
N VAL A 3 -5.30 21.28 8.15
CA VAL A 3 -6.31 20.50 7.40
C VAL A 3 -6.22 19.03 7.78
N LEU A 4 -7.31 18.49 8.32
CA LEU A 4 -7.45 17.06 8.62
C LEU A 4 -8.20 16.37 7.49
N GLY A 5 -7.61 15.36 6.87
CA GLY A 5 -8.27 14.51 5.89
C GLY A 5 -8.74 13.18 6.47
N ILE A 6 -9.91 12.73 6.03
CA ILE A 6 -10.58 11.51 6.48
C ILE A 6 -11.00 10.68 5.27
N ASN A 7 -10.59 9.42 5.26
CA ASN A 7 -11.19 8.37 4.45
C ASN A 7 -12.07 7.47 5.33
N ALA A 8 -13.30 7.21 4.89
CA ALA A 8 -14.21 6.33 5.62
C ALA A 8 -15.31 5.66 4.76
N VAL A 9 -15.38 5.85 3.45
CA VAL A 9 -16.58 5.40 2.72
C VAL A 9 -16.60 3.90 2.46
N PHE A 10 -15.52 3.35 1.94
CA PHE A 10 -15.41 1.93 1.57
C PHE A 10 -14.62 1.16 2.63
N HIS A 11 -13.39 0.73 2.31
CA HIS A 11 -12.45 0.10 3.24
C HIS A 11 -11.27 1.03 3.55
N ASP A 12 -10.32 0.53 4.34
CA ASP A 12 -9.09 1.21 4.74
C ASP A 12 -9.32 2.64 5.29
N PRO A 13 -10.21 2.80 6.31
CA PRO A 13 -10.43 4.09 6.92
C PRO A 13 -9.12 4.62 7.50
N ALA A 14 -8.86 5.91 7.29
CA ALA A 14 -7.58 6.54 7.60
C ALA A 14 -7.75 8.03 7.87
N ALA A 15 -6.76 8.59 8.56
CA ALA A 15 -6.66 10.02 8.83
C ALA A 15 -5.29 10.54 8.41
N ALA A 16 -5.24 11.77 7.94
CA ALA A 16 -3.99 12.47 7.66
C ALA A 16 -4.11 13.95 8.03
N LEU A 17 -3.05 14.53 8.58
CA LEU A 17 -3.00 15.92 9.00
C LEU A 17 -1.93 16.68 8.22
N VAL A 18 -2.35 17.77 7.60
CA VAL A 18 -1.47 18.71 6.88
C VAL A 18 -1.51 20.04 7.62
N ILE A 19 -0.34 20.61 7.94
CA ILE A 19 -0.22 21.93 8.57
C ILE A 19 0.71 22.80 7.71
N ASP A 20 0.18 23.92 7.23
CA ASP A 20 0.90 24.89 6.40
C ASP A 20 1.57 24.22 5.20
N GLY A 21 0.81 23.36 4.51
CA GLY A 21 1.27 22.57 3.38
C GLY A 21 2.21 21.40 3.71
N HIS A 22 2.62 21.21 4.97
CA HIS A 22 3.49 20.10 5.39
C HIS A 22 2.66 18.91 5.88
N ILE A 23 3.04 17.71 5.45
CA ILE A 23 2.43 16.46 5.93
C ILE A 23 2.98 16.19 7.33
N VAL A 24 2.12 16.26 8.35
CA VAL A 24 2.51 16.11 9.76
C VAL A 24 2.32 14.69 10.24
N ALA A 25 1.22 14.04 9.83
CA ALA A 25 0.87 12.69 10.25
C ALA A 25 -0.06 12.04 9.23
N ALA A 26 0.03 10.72 9.06
CA ALA A 26 -0.95 9.93 8.34
C ALA A 26 -0.97 8.51 8.88
N ALA A 27 -2.16 7.97 9.17
CA ALA A 27 -2.26 6.62 9.71
C ALA A 27 -3.57 5.92 9.32
N GLU A 28 -3.47 4.61 9.14
CA GLU A 28 -4.59 3.73 8.84
C GLU A 28 -5.24 3.23 10.14
N GLU A 29 -6.57 3.27 10.21
CA GLU A 29 -7.33 2.88 11.42
C GLU A 29 -7.09 1.41 11.81
N GLU A 30 -6.74 0.54 10.85
CA GLU A 30 -6.41 -0.86 11.13
C GLU A 30 -5.19 -1.02 12.05
N ARG A 31 -4.25 -0.06 12.00
CA ARG A 31 -3.04 -0.06 12.84
C ARG A 31 -3.40 0.08 14.32
N PHE A 32 -4.47 0.82 14.63
CA PHE A 32 -4.96 1.05 15.99
C PHE A 32 -6.04 0.05 16.40
N SER A 33 -7.07 -0.14 15.57
CA SER A 33 -8.22 -1.00 15.87
C SER A 33 -7.88 -2.48 15.87
N ARG A 34 -6.74 -2.85 15.27
CA ARG A 34 -6.27 -4.23 15.04
C ARG A 34 -7.25 -5.09 14.23
N ARG A 35 -8.21 -4.44 13.54
CA ARG A 35 -9.13 -5.01 12.56
C ARG A 35 -8.56 -4.76 11.16
N LYS A 36 -8.16 -5.83 10.46
CA LYS A 36 -7.61 -5.71 9.10
C LYS A 36 -8.61 -4.99 8.18
N HIS A 37 -8.12 -4.06 7.37
CA HIS A 37 -8.86 -3.08 6.55
C HIS A 37 -9.72 -2.08 7.32
N GLY A 38 -9.61 -2.05 8.65
CA GLY A 38 -10.44 -1.26 9.58
C GLY A 38 -11.88 -1.78 9.68
N LYS A 39 -12.50 -2.07 8.54
CA LYS A 39 -13.87 -2.57 8.39
C LYS A 39 -14.04 -3.30 7.05
N ARG A 40 -15.18 -3.99 6.90
CA ARG A 40 -15.58 -4.57 5.60
C ARG A 40 -16.21 -3.49 4.71
N PRO A 41 -16.00 -3.52 3.39
CA PRO A 41 -16.53 -2.51 2.45
C PRO A 41 -18.01 -2.78 2.11
N VAL A 42 -18.88 -2.79 3.12
CA VAL A 42 -20.34 -2.94 2.97
C VAL A 42 -21.02 -1.58 3.16
N PRO A 43 -22.14 -1.28 2.48
CA PRO A 43 -22.74 0.07 2.51
C PRO A 43 -23.04 0.63 3.91
N PHE A 44 -23.39 -0.25 4.85
CA PHE A 44 -23.71 0.13 6.22
C PHE A 44 -22.49 0.21 7.14
N SER A 45 -21.26 0.06 6.65
CA SER A 45 -20.05 0.34 7.44
C SER A 45 -19.55 1.77 7.25
N THR A 46 -20.10 2.54 6.30
CA THR A 46 -19.70 3.93 6.00
C THR A 46 -19.81 4.89 7.19
N TRP A 47 -20.67 4.58 8.18
CA TRP A 47 -20.76 5.37 9.41
C TRP A 47 -19.52 5.20 10.33
N GLU A 48 -18.78 4.09 10.21
CA GLU A 48 -17.59 3.84 11.03
C GLU A 48 -16.47 4.79 10.59
N LEU A 49 -16.21 5.83 11.39
CA LEU A 49 -15.15 6.80 11.18
C LEU A 49 -13.79 6.28 11.68
N PRO A 50 -12.66 6.77 11.14
CA PRO A 50 -11.31 6.46 11.61
C PRO A 50 -11.00 7.18 12.94
N GLU A 51 -11.73 6.84 14.01
CA GLU A 51 -11.69 7.64 15.23
C GLU A 51 -10.33 7.61 15.95
N LEU A 52 -9.66 6.46 15.96
CA LEU A 52 -8.39 6.28 16.67
C LEU A 52 -7.25 7.00 15.93
N SER A 53 -7.21 6.88 14.60
CA SER A 53 -6.19 7.54 13.78
C SER A 53 -6.38 9.06 13.73
N VAL A 54 -7.61 9.59 13.69
CA VAL A 54 -7.86 11.04 13.83
C VAL A 54 -7.37 11.54 15.18
N ARG A 55 -7.76 10.86 16.28
CA ARG A 55 -7.33 11.26 17.62
C ARG A 55 -5.81 11.29 17.73
N TRP A 56 -5.15 10.26 17.22
CA TRP A 56 -3.69 10.20 17.21
C TRP A 56 -3.07 11.34 16.39
N CYS A 57 -3.59 11.68 15.20
CA CYS A 57 -3.05 12.78 14.40
C CYS A 57 -3.10 14.12 15.15
N LEU A 58 -4.22 14.41 15.83
CA LEU A 58 -4.39 15.64 16.62
C LEU A 58 -3.45 15.66 17.85
N GLU A 59 -3.38 14.55 18.59
CA GLU A 59 -2.48 14.40 19.73
C GLU A 59 -1.00 14.53 19.32
N HIS A 60 -0.61 13.93 18.20
CA HIS A 60 0.75 13.99 17.67
C HIS A 60 1.17 15.42 17.31
N ALA A 61 0.26 16.19 16.70
CA ALA A 61 0.49 17.58 16.38
C ALA A 61 0.34 18.54 17.57
N GLY A 62 -0.19 18.05 18.71
CA GLY A 62 -0.44 18.86 19.90
C GLY A 62 -1.49 19.95 19.68
N ILE A 63 -2.49 19.70 18.84
CA ILE A 63 -3.58 20.64 18.54
C ILE A 63 -4.93 20.08 18.99
N ASP A 64 -5.84 20.97 19.39
CA ASP A 64 -7.25 20.63 19.63
C ASP A 64 -8.04 20.58 18.31
N ALA A 65 -9.12 19.80 18.28
CA ALA A 65 -9.98 19.68 17.11
C ALA A 65 -10.62 21.02 16.68
N SER A 66 -10.84 21.94 17.63
CA SER A 66 -11.35 23.29 17.36
C SER A 66 -10.34 24.22 16.67
N GLU A 67 -9.07 23.82 16.58
CA GLU A 67 -8.03 24.58 15.89
C GLU A 67 -7.92 24.23 14.39
N LEU A 68 -8.70 23.26 13.89
CA LEU A 68 -8.68 22.88 12.48
C LEU A 68 -9.34 23.97 11.62
N ASP A 69 -8.67 24.33 10.52
CA ASP A 69 -9.22 25.28 9.54
C ASP A 69 -10.20 24.58 8.58
N ALA A 70 -9.97 23.29 8.31
CA ALA A 70 -10.83 22.45 7.49
C ALA A 70 -10.70 20.96 7.85
N VAL A 71 -11.77 20.22 7.61
CA VAL A 71 -11.78 18.75 7.63
C VAL A 71 -12.23 18.27 6.26
N THR A 72 -11.58 17.26 5.68
CA THR A 72 -11.96 16.73 4.36
C THR A 72 -12.52 15.33 4.48
N TYR A 73 -13.60 15.05 3.76
CA TYR A 73 -14.15 13.71 3.60
C TYR A 73 -14.00 13.29 2.14
N SER A 74 -13.23 12.24 1.86
CA SER A 74 -12.79 11.85 0.51
C SER A 74 -13.86 11.15 -0.33
N PHE A 75 -15.08 11.67 -0.31
CA PHE A 75 -16.21 11.22 -1.14
C PHE A 75 -17.29 12.30 -1.18
N ASP A 76 -17.74 12.70 -2.37
CA ASP A 76 -18.81 13.68 -2.52
C ASP A 76 -20.16 13.02 -2.82
N PRO A 77 -21.10 12.98 -1.84
CA PRO A 77 -22.40 12.37 -2.05
C PRO A 77 -23.25 13.08 -3.13
N ALA A 78 -22.92 14.31 -3.55
CA ALA A 78 -23.58 15.00 -4.64
C ALA A 78 -23.22 14.46 -6.04
N LEU A 79 -22.07 13.77 -6.17
CA LEU A 79 -21.60 13.19 -7.44
C LEU A 79 -22.09 11.74 -7.67
N THR A 80 -22.76 11.18 -6.67
CA THR A 80 -23.30 9.81 -6.71
C THR A 80 -24.49 9.68 -7.66
N ARG A 81 -24.65 8.47 -8.20
CA ARG A 81 -25.83 8.06 -8.96
C ARG A 81 -26.37 6.74 -8.39
N PRO A 82 -27.66 6.41 -8.58
CA PRO A 82 -28.19 5.12 -8.16
C PRO A 82 -27.35 3.95 -8.71
N ALA A 83 -27.09 2.93 -7.87
CA ALA A 83 -26.27 1.77 -8.25
C ALA A 83 -26.75 1.09 -9.54
N GLU A 84 -28.06 0.99 -9.74
CA GLU A 84 -28.67 0.42 -10.96
C GLU A 84 -28.29 1.21 -12.23
N GLU A 85 -28.20 2.54 -12.16
CA GLU A 85 -27.77 3.38 -13.29
C GLU A 85 -26.27 3.23 -13.59
N LEU A 86 -25.50 2.81 -12.59
CA LEU A 86 -24.06 2.54 -12.70
C LEU A 86 -23.78 1.09 -13.11
N GLY A 87 -24.81 0.27 -13.32
CA GLY A 87 -24.67 -1.15 -13.64
C GLY A 87 -24.13 -1.99 -12.48
N LEU A 88 -24.32 -1.54 -11.24
CA LEU A 88 -23.88 -2.22 -10.02
C LEU A 88 -25.06 -2.91 -9.32
N ASP A 89 -24.83 -4.14 -8.85
CA ASP A 89 -25.76 -4.84 -7.96
C ASP A 89 -25.42 -4.56 -6.49
N ASP A 90 -25.85 -3.39 -6.00
CA ASP A 90 -25.70 -2.98 -4.60
C ASP A 90 -27.01 -2.34 -4.08
N PRO A 91 -28.00 -3.14 -3.67
CA PRO A 91 -29.32 -2.65 -3.25
C PRO A 91 -29.27 -1.74 -2.01
N TRP A 92 -28.17 -1.76 -1.28
CA TRP A 92 -27.97 -0.97 -0.06
C TRP A 92 -27.08 0.25 -0.27
N ASP A 93 -26.65 0.57 -1.50
CA ASP A 93 -25.81 1.73 -1.81
C ASP A 93 -26.42 3.06 -1.33
N HIS A 94 -27.75 3.17 -1.33
CA HIS A 94 -28.45 4.33 -0.76
C HIS A 94 -28.13 4.59 0.73
N LEU A 95 -27.81 3.55 1.51
CA LEU A 95 -27.36 3.70 2.90
C LEU A 95 -25.93 4.26 2.97
N ARG A 96 -25.02 3.82 2.10
CA ARG A 96 -23.66 4.38 1.97
C ARG A 96 -23.74 5.87 1.71
N VAL A 97 -24.55 6.27 0.71
CA VAL A 97 -24.75 7.67 0.35
C VAL A 97 -25.39 8.47 1.48
N MET A 98 -26.36 7.90 2.19
CA MET A 98 -26.99 8.54 3.35
C MET A 98 -25.97 8.80 4.46
N TYR A 99 -25.14 7.81 4.81
CA TYR A 99 -24.10 7.97 5.83
C TYR A 99 -23.04 8.98 5.41
N ALA A 100 -22.60 8.97 4.14
CA ALA A 100 -21.68 9.96 3.62
C ALA A 100 -22.24 11.39 3.73
N ARG A 101 -23.53 11.61 3.43
CA ARG A 101 -24.20 12.91 3.61
C ARG A 101 -24.24 13.40 5.05
N GLN A 102 -24.26 12.46 6.01
CA GLN A 102 -24.28 12.75 7.44
C GLN A 102 -22.88 12.78 8.07
N ALA A 103 -21.83 12.52 7.30
CA ALA A 103 -20.45 12.48 7.79
C ALA A 103 -20.05 13.74 8.59
N PRO A 104 -20.40 14.98 8.19
CA PRO A 104 -20.09 16.17 9.00
C PRO A 104 -20.66 16.11 10.43
N SER A 105 -21.90 15.64 10.57
CA SER A 105 -22.55 15.48 11.87
C SER A 105 -21.90 14.39 12.71
N PHE A 106 -21.53 13.27 12.08
CA PHE A 106 -20.84 12.16 12.76
C PHE A 106 -19.43 12.58 13.22
N ILE A 107 -18.69 13.30 12.38
CA ILE A 107 -17.35 13.83 12.70
C ILE A 107 -17.44 14.78 13.89
N ALA A 108 -18.36 15.75 13.88
CA ALA A 108 -18.53 16.69 14.99
C ALA A 108 -18.99 16.00 16.29
N THR A 109 -19.70 14.88 16.19
CA THR A 109 -20.10 14.08 17.36
C THR A 109 -18.91 13.30 17.93
N ALA A 110 -18.09 12.69 17.08
CA ALA A 110 -16.90 11.94 17.48
C ALA A 110 -15.78 12.86 18.01
N PHE A 111 -15.71 14.09 17.50
CA PHE A 111 -14.69 15.08 17.81
C PHE A 111 -15.33 16.43 18.19
N PRO A 112 -15.78 16.58 19.45
CA PRO A 112 -16.29 17.85 19.94
C PRO A 112 -15.27 18.97 19.72
N GLY A 113 -15.70 20.08 19.12
CA GLY A 113 -14.84 21.19 18.72
C GLY A 113 -14.78 21.40 17.21
N ILE A 114 -15.03 20.35 16.42
CA ILE A 114 -15.16 20.48 14.95
C ILE A 114 -16.55 21.05 14.62
N ASP A 115 -16.58 22.18 13.92
CA ASP A 115 -17.80 22.71 13.30
C ASP A 115 -18.14 21.88 12.05
N PRO A 116 -19.33 21.26 11.94
CA PRO A 116 -19.74 20.58 10.71
C PRO A 116 -19.61 21.42 9.44
N ALA A 117 -19.65 22.76 9.55
CA ALA A 117 -19.52 23.68 8.41
C ALA A 117 -18.10 23.75 7.81
N ILE A 118 -17.06 23.33 8.56
CA ILE A 118 -15.68 23.27 8.04
C ILE A 118 -15.37 21.93 7.34
N VAL A 119 -16.33 20.99 7.35
CA VAL A 119 -16.18 19.70 6.66
C VAL A 119 -16.45 19.89 5.16
N ARG A 120 -15.45 19.58 4.34
CA ARG A 120 -15.49 19.66 2.88
C ARG A 120 -15.48 18.28 2.27
N TYR A 121 -16.40 18.03 1.34
CA TYR A 121 -16.34 16.84 0.51
C TYR A 121 -15.31 17.03 -0.60
N VAL A 122 -14.44 16.06 -0.79
CA VAL A 122 -13.49 16.00 -1.90
C VAL A 122 -13.84 14.80 -2.75
N ALA A 123 -14.02 15.00 -4.05
CA ALA A 123 -14.32 13.90 -4.97
C ALA A 123 -13.26 12.79 -4.84
N HIS A 124 -13.68 11.54 -4.77
CA HIS A 124 -12.84 10.40 -4.35
C HIS A 124 -11.58 10.27 -5.21
N HIS A 125 -11.72 10.31 -6.54
CA HIS A 125 -10.56 10.24 -7.43
C HIS A 125 -9.73 11.53 -7.48
N VAL A 126 -10.28 12.68 -7.09
CA VAL A 126 -9.47 13.89 -6.91
C VAL A 126 -8.60 13.75 -5.66
N ALA A 127 -9.13 13.14 -4.59
CA ALA A 127 -8.35 12.82 -3.41
C ALA A 127 -7.23 11.81 -3.74
N HIS A 128 -7.50 10.73 -4.48
CA HIS A 128 -6.42 9.86 -5.00
C HIS A 128 -5.41 10.62 -5.86
N ALA A 129 -5.87 11.46 -6.78
CA ALA A 129 -4.97 12.22 -7.65
C ALA A 129 -4.07 13.15 -6.83
N ALA A 130 -4.61 13.82 -5.81
CA ALA A 130 -3.86 14.69 -4.92
C ALA A 130 -2.89 13.93 -4.02
N SER A 131 -3.25 12.73 -3.55
CA SER A 131 -2.34 11.88 -2.78
C SER A 131 -1.15 11.42 -3.60
N ALA A 132 -1.26 11.43 -4.94
CA ALA A 132 -0.12 11.19 -5.82
C ALA A 132 0.57 12.47 -6.29
N GLY A 133 -0.09 13.28 -7.11
CA GLY A 133 0.51 14.46 -7.74
C GLY A 133 1.10 15.45 -6.76
N LEU A 134 0.36 15.82 -5.70
CA LEU A 134 0.82 16.82 -4.72
C LEU A 134 1.79 16.27 -3.67
N ALA A 135 1.79 14.95 -3.46
CA ALA A 135 2.71 14.28 -2.53
C ALA A 135 4.00 13.82 -3.22
N SER A 136 3.98 13.67 -4.55
CA SER A 136 5.16 13.23 -5.29
C SER A 136 6.30 14.24 -5.19
N PRO A 137 7.56 13.77 -5.29
CA PRO A 137 8.72 14.67 -5.31
C PRO A 137 8.87 15.44 -6.63
N HIS A 138 7.97 15.26 -7.61
CA HIS A 138 8.20 15.63 -9.00
C HIS A 138 7.52 16.92 -9.48
N GLY A 139 6.79 17.66 -8.63
CA GLY A 139 6.14 18.90 -9.05
C GLY A 139 5.09 18.65 -10.14
N ASP A 140 5.23 19.29 -11.31
CA ASP A 140 4.32 19.11 -12.44
C ASP A 140 4.43 17.70 -13.03
N ALA A 141 3.32 17.01 -13.11
CA ALA A 141 3.27 15.61 -13.54
C ALA A 141 1.89 15.23 -14.05
N ASP A 142 1.86 14.23 -14.92
CA ASP A 142 0.62 13.51 -15.19
C ASP A 142 0.24 12.65 -13.99
N VAL A 143 -1.05 12.47 -13.78
CA VAL A 143 -1.60 11.61 -12.73
C VAL A 143 -2.62 10.65 -13.31
N LEU A 144 -2.46 9.37 -12.96
CA LEU A 144 -3.35 8.29 -13.36
C LEU A 144 -3.90 7.60 -12.11
N VAL A 145 -5.19 7.79 -11.86
CA VAL A 145 -5.93 7.11 -10.78
C VAL A 145 -6.66 5.92 -11.36
N LEU A 146 -6.41 4.73 -10.83
CA LEU A 146 -7.02 3.47 -11.25
C LEU A 146 -7.56 2.74 -10.04
N ASP A 147 -8.88 2.71 -9.90
CA ASP A 147 -9.53 2.28 -8.67
C ASP A 147 -10.68 1.30 -8.92
N GLY A 148 -11.19 0.69 -7.84
CA GLY A 148 -12.42 -0.10 -7.89
C GLY A 148 -13.61 0.79 -8.26
N ARG A 149 -13.91 1.77 -7.41
CA ARG A 149 -14.95 2.78 -7.65
C ARG A 149 -14.79 4.00 -6.75
N GLY A 150 -15.11 5.17 -7.27
CA GLY A 150 -15.50 6.34 -6.50
C GLY A 150 -17.02 6.47 -6.43
N GLU A 151 -17.51 7.69 -6.63
CA GLU A 151 -18.94 8.02 -6.59
C GLU A 151 -19.70 7.47 -7.80
N SER A 152 -19.14 7.61 -9.00
CA SER A 152 -19.74 7.17 -10.27
C SER A 152 -18.72 6.77 -11.35
N ALA A 153 -17.43 6.81 -11.02
CA ALA A 153 -16.31 6.51 -11.92
C ALA A 153 -15.38 5.46 -11.30
N SER A 154 -14.48 4.88 -12.11
CA SER A 154 -13.41 3.95 -11.69
C SER A 154 -11.99 4.44 -12.05
N HIS A 155 -11.88 5.53 -12.82
CA HIS A 155 -10.61 6.06 -13.27
C HIS A 155 -10.66 7.57 -13.48
N LEU A 156 -9.52 8.23 -13.27
CA LEU A 156 -9.24 9.62 -13.61
C LEU A 156 -7.83 9.72 -14.21
N ALA A 157 -7.73 10.32 -15.40
CA ALA A 157 -6.48 10.79 -15.99
C ALA A 157 -6.45 12.31 -15.92
N GLY A 158 -5.38 12.87 -15.37
CA GLY A 158 -5.24 14.31 -15.21
C GLY A 158 -3.81 14.80 -15.26
N HIS A 159 -3.64 16.11 -15.25
CA HIS A 159 -2.33 16.76 -15.24
C HIS A 159 -2.27 17.75 -14.08
N TYR A 160 -1.23 17.65 -13.26
CA TYR A 160 -0.91 18.66 -12.27
C TYR A 160 0.07 19.66 -12.86
N ALA A 161 -0.35 20.94 -12.88
CA ALA A 161 0.51 22.08 -13.19
C ALA A 161 0.37 23.13 -12.08
N ASP A 162 1.49 23.55 -11.48
CA ASP A 162 1.52 24.51 -10.37
C ASP A 162 0.59 24.11 -9.20
N GLY A 163 0.49 22.81 -8.93
CA GLY A 163 -0.38 22.24 -7.88
C GLY A 163 -1.88 22.27 -8.20
N ARG A 164 -2.27 22.52 -9.45
CA ARG A 164 -3.68 22.49 -9.91
C ARG A 164 -3.91 21.29 -10.82
N LEU A 165 -5.00 20.57 -10.57
CA LEU A 165 -5.42 19.42 -11.36
C LEU A 165 -6.27 19.86 -12.55
N GLU A 166 -5.82 19.55 -13.77
CA GLU A 166 -6.65 19.48 -14.96
C GLU A 166 -7.08 18.04 -15.19
N VAL A 167 -8.39 17.76 -15.18
CA VAL A 167 -8.91 16.42 -15.49
C VAL A 167 -9.08 16.28 -17.00
N LEU A 168 -8.39 15.31 -17.59
CA LEU A 168 -8.36 15.06 -19.03
C LEU A 168 -9.39 14.01 -19.45
N ALA A 169 -9.54 12.94 -18.65
CA ALA A 169 -10.50 11.88 -18.88
C ALA A 169 -10.95 11.23 -17.56
N SER A 170 -12.11 10.59 -17.59
CA SER A 170 -12.59 9.74 -16.51
C SER A 170 -13.43 8.60 -17.06
N GLN A 171 -13.24 7.40 -16.53
CA GLN A 171 -14.04 6.24 -16.90
C GLN A 171 -15.22 6.09 -15.94
N ARG A 172 -16.44 6.13 -16.48
CA ARG A 172 -17.66 5.86 -15.71
C ARG A 172 -17.88 4.36 -15.50
N LEU A 173 -18.48 4.03 -14.38
CA LEU A 173 -19.05 2.71 -14.12
C LEU A 173 -20.13 2.37 -15.18
N PRO A 174 -20.34 1.09 -15.53
CA PRO A 174 -19.85 -0.12 -14.85
C PRO A 174 -18.42 -0.52 -15.18
N HIS A 175 -17.75 0.16 -16.13
CA HIS A 175 -16.42 -0.25 -16.55
C HIS A 175 -15.39 0.10 -15.48
N SER A 176 -14.72 -0.90 -14.91
CA SER A 176 -13.72 -0.74 -13.85
C SER A 176 -12.70 -1.87 -13.91
N LEU A 177 -11.42 -1.50 -14.07
CA LEU A 177 -10.32 -2.46 -14.01
C LEU A 177 -10.18 -3.06 -12.60
N GLY A 178 -10.42 -2.25 -11.57
CA GLY A 178 -10.39 -2.71 -10.18
C GLY A 178 -11.48 -3.74 -9.91
N LEU A 179 -12.75 -3.44 -10.22
CA LEU A 179 -13.86 -4.39 -10.00
C LEU A 179 -13.73 -5.65 -10.87
N MET A 180 -13.26 -5.53 -12.11
CA MET A 180 -12.98 -6.69 -12.96
C MET A 180 -11.93 -7.62 -12.33
N TYR A 181 -10.88 -7.04 -11.73
CA TYR A 181 -9.85 -7.81 -11.03
C TYR A 181 -10.37 -8.41 -9.71
N GLU A 182 -11.25 -7.72 -8.98
CA GLU A 182 -11.96 -8.26 -7.82
C GLU A 182 -12.87 -9.45 -8.20
N ASP A 183 -13.60 -9.35 -9.30
CA ASP A 183 -14.49 -10.40 -9.80
C ASP A 183 -13.69 -11.66 -10.15
N LEU A 184 -12.54 -11.50 -10.83
CA LEU A 184 -11.60 -12.59 -11.05
C LEU A 184 -11.08 -13.16 -9.73
N THR A 185 -10.73 -12.30 -8.77
CA THR A 185 -10.25 -12.72 -7.44
C THR A 185 -11.26 -13.62 -6.75
N ALA A 186 -12.55 -13.26 -6.79
CA ALA A 186 -13.63 -14.08 -6.25
C ALA A 186 -13.81 -15.41 -7.03
N HIS A 187 -13.76 -15.37 -8.37
CA HIS A 187 -13.85 -16.58 -9.22
C HIS A 187 -12.73 -17.59 -8.94
N LEU A 188 -11.54 -17.08 -8.64
CA LEU A 188 -10.37 -17.85 -8.24
C LEU A 188 -10.41 -18.26 -6.76
N GLY A 189 -11.54 -18.12 -6.07
CA GLY A 189 -11.74 -18.59 -4.70
C GLY A 189 -11.00 -17.77 -3.63
N PHE A 190 -10.56 -16.56 -3.96
CA PHE A 190 -9.92 -15.63 -3.03
C PHE A 190 -10.90 -14.58 -2.52
N LEU A 191 -10.53 -13.88 -1.44
CA LEU A 191 -11.37 -12.86 -0.83
C LEU A 191 -11.30 -11.55 -1.61
N ARG A 192 -12.40 -11.17 -2.27
CA ARG A 192 -12.54 -9.86 -2.93
C ARG A 192 -12.35 -8.66 -1.98
N SER A 193 -11.82 -7.58 -2.53
CA SER A 193 -11.41 -6.35 -1.85
C SER A 193 -10.40 -6.63 -0.72
N SER A 194 -9.50 -7.59 -0.93
CA SER A 194 -8.48 -7.99 0.06
C SER A 194 -7.34 -8.78 -0.56
N ASP A 195 -7.62 -9.78 -1.39
CA ASP A 195 -6.65 -10.79 -1.84
C ASP A 195 -6.23 -10.67 -3.31
N GLU A 196 -6.46 -9.53 -3.95
CA GLU A 196 -6.08 -9.25 -5.35
C GLU A 196 -4.57 -9.48 -5.58
N TYR A 197 -3.74 -9.16 -4.59
CA TYR A 197 -2.30 -9.44 -4.66
C TYR A 197 -1.96 -10.94 -4.79
N LYS A 198 -2.87 -11.85 -4.39
CA LYS A 198 -2.71 -13.30 -4.60
C LYS A 198 -2.91 -13.68 -6.05
N VAL A 199 -3.85 -13.02 -6.75
CA VAL A 199 -4.04 -13.19 -8.19
C VAL A 199 -2.82 -12.69 -8.95
N MET A 200 -2.28 -11.54 -8.55
CA MET A 200 -1.02 -11.03 -9.10
C MET A 200 0.14 -12.01 -8.90
N ALA A 201 0.26 -12.63 -7.72
CA ALA A 201 1.28 -13.65 -7.47
C ALA A 201 1.01 -14.95 -8.25
N LEU A 202 -0.25 -15.38 -8.36
CA LEU A 202 -0.63 -16.57 -9.13
C LEU A 202 -0.35 -16.40 -10.63
N ALA A 203 -0.47 -15.19 -11.15
CA ALA A 203 -0.19 -14.87 -12.55
C ALA A 203 1.26 -15.21 -12.97
N SER A 204 2.24 -15.17 -12.06
CA SER A 204 3.64 -15.55 -12.39
C SER A 204 3.83 -17.06 -12.62
N TYR A 205 2.82 -17.89 -12.31
CA TYR A 205 2.84 -19.33 -12.55
C TYR A 205 2.14 -19.72 -13.85
N GLY A 206 1.55 -18.76 -14.58
CA GLY A 206 0.70 -19.01 -15.74
C GLY A 206 1.27 -18.48 -17.05
N GLU A 207 0.69 -18.94 -18.15
CA GLU A 207 0.93 -18.42 -19.50
C GLU A 207 -0.31 -17.64 -20.00
N PRO A 208 -0.14 -16.44 -20.58
CA PRO A 208 -1.25 -15.58 -21.00
C PRO A 208 -1.90 -16.06 -22.32
N ARG A 209 -2.65 -17.16 -22.28
CA ARG A 209 -3.22 -17.81 -23.48
C ARG A 209 -4.66 -17.44 -23.84
N PHE A 210 -5.41 -16.75 -22.97
CA PHE A 210 -6.81 -16.38 -23.22
C PHE A 210 -6.92 -15.08 -24.03
N ALA A 211 -6.61 -15.14 -25.32
CA ALA A 211 -6.58 -13.98 -26.22
C ALA A 211 -7.95 -13.30 -26.40
N GLU A 212 -9.05 -14.02 -26.20
CA GLU A 212 -10.42 -13.48 -26.25
C GLU A 212 -10.70 -12.39 -25.21
N LEU A 213 -9.88 -12.27 -24.16
CA LEU A 213 -9.98 -11.17 -23.19
C LEU A 213 -9.73 -9.78 -23.82
N CYS A 214 -9.06 -9.71 -24.98
CA CYS A 214 -8.90 -8.46 -25.73
C CYS A 214 -10.24 -7.86 -26.18
N ASP A 215 -11.25 -8.70 -26.44
CA ASP A 215 -12.57 -8.23 -26.86
C ASP A 215 -13.40 -7.70 -25.68
N ALA A 216 -13.03 -8.07 -24.45
CA ALA A 216 -13.72 -7.67 -23.23
C ALA A 216 -13.01 -6.54 -22.47
N ILE A 217 -11.68 -6.42 -22.58
CA ILE A 217 -10.84 -5.50 -21.80
C ILE A 217 -9.96 -4.67 -22.74
N TYR A 218 -10.43 -3.48 -23.11
CA TYR A 218 -9.80 -2.62 -24.12
C TYR A 218 -9.96 -1.13 -23.85
N THR A 219 -9.01 -0.33 -24.34
CA THR A 219 -9.11 1.15 -24.30
C THR A 219 -10.05 1.68 -25.38
N THR A 220 -10.69 2.81 -25.12
CA THR A 220 -11.61 3.47 -26.07
C THR A 220 -10.95 4.53 -26.96
N GLY A 221 -9.65 4.80 -26.73
CA GLY A 221 -8.86 5.77 -27.51
C GLY A 221 -9.08 7.24 -27.14
N ASP A 222 -9.99 7.53 -26.21
CA ASP A 222 -10.33 8.86 -25.68
C ASP A 222 -9.93 9.02 -24.20
N GLY A 223 -8.99 8.19 -23.72
CA GLY A 223 -8.56 8.15 -22.33
C GLY A 223 -9.44 7.28 -21.43
N GLY A 224 -10.46 6.61 -22.00
CA GLY A 224 -11.28 5.62 -21.32
C GLY A 224 -10.93 4.17 -21.65
N PHE A 225 -11.69 3.25 -21.05
CA PHE A 225 -11.62 1.81 -21.30
C PHE A 225 -12.97 1.14 -21.06
N ARG A 226 -13.11 -0.08 -21.58
CA ARG A 226 -14.25 -0.95 -21.30
C ARG A 226 -13.79 -2.24 -20.65
N THR A 227 -14.53 -2.65 -19.64
CA THR A 227 -14.52 -4.00 -19.08
C THR A 227 -15.91 -4.56 -19.29
N GLU A 228 -16.11 -5.28 -20.38
CA GLU A 228 -17.37 -5.98 -20.65
C GLU A 228 -17.54 -7.15 -19.66
N ARG A 229 -18.78 -7.61 -19.47
CA ARG A 229 -19.05 -8.74 -18.57
C ARG A 229 -18.37 -10.00 -19.10
N ILE A 230 -17.52 -10.61 -18.27
CA ILE A 230 -16.81 -11.86 -18.60
C ILE A 230 -17.47 -13.01 -17.85
N GLU A 231 -17.93 -14.02 -18.58
CA GLU A 231 -18.43 -15.26 -17.99
C GLU A 231 -17.25 -16.17 -17.61
N TRP A 232 -16.56 -15.86 -16.50
CA TRP A 232 -15.32 -16.55 -16.11
C TRP A 232 -15.40 -18.09 -16.14
N ALA A 233 -16.58 -18.65 -15.80
CA ALA A 233 -16.85 -20.09 -15.82
C ALA A 233 -16.79 -20.72 -17.22
N SER A 234 -16.90 -19.94 -18.30
CA SER A 234 -16.68 -20.43 -19.67
C SER A 234 -15.21 -20.58 -20.03
N LEU A 235 -14.32 -19.84 -19.33
CA LEU A 235 -12.88 -19.90 -19.53
C LEU A 235 -12.25 -20.99 -18.63
N VAL A 236 -12.52 -20.89 -17.33
CA VAL A 236 -11.98 -21.80 -16.32
C VAL A 236 -13.04 -22.03 -15.24
N LYS A 237 -13.18 -23.28 -14.77
CA LYS A 237 -14.09 -23.62 -13.68
C LYS A 237 -13.79 -22.76 -12.44
N ALA A 238 -14.83 -22.24 -11.78
CA ALA A 238 -14.65 -21.51 -10.52
C ALA A 238 -14.02 -22.41 -9.43
N ARG A 239 -13.17 -21.80 -8.59
CA ARG A 239 -12.50 -22.45 -7.46
C ARG A 239 -13.15 -22.05 -6.15
N THR A 240 -13.32 -22.98 -5.23
CA THR A 240 -13.64 -22.66 -3.83
C THR A 240 -12.36 -22.40 -3.02
N ALA A 241 -12.45 -21.69 -1.89
CA ALA A 241 -11.28 -21.30 -1.10
C ALA A 241 -10.39 -22.50 -0.67
N ASP A 242 -11.00 -23.66 -0.41
CA ASP A 242 -10.34 -24.87 0.08
C ASP A 242 -9.75 -25.77 -1.02
N GLU A 243 -10.10 -25.53 -2.29
CA GLU A 243 -9.58 -26.31 -3.42
C GLU A 243 -8.19 -25.81 -3.84
N PRO A 244 -7.23 -26.68 -4.21
CA PRO A 244 -5.99 -26.23 -4.83
C PRO A 244 -6.27 -25.55 -6.17
N TRP A 245 -5.48 -24.53 -6.52
CA TRP A 245 -5.51 -23.97 -7.86
C TRP A 245 -4.88 -24.94 -8.88
N THR A 246 -5.15 -24.73 -10.16
CA THR A 246 -4.67 -25.54 -11.28
C THR A 246 -3.93 -24.65 -12.29
N GLN A 247 -3.20 -25.25 -13.24
CA GLN A 247 -2.54 -24.48 -14.29
C GLN A 247 -3.51 -23.59 -15.07
N ASP A 248 -4.74 -24.05 -15.35
CA ASP A 248 -5.76 -23.22 -16.02
C ASP A 248 -6.08 -21.95 -15.22
N HIS A 249 -6.14 -22.05 -13.88
CA HIS A 249 -6.36 -20.88 -13.02
C HIS A 249 -5.17 -19.90 -13.09
N ALA A 250 -3.94 -20.42 -13.11
CA ALA A 250 -2.75 -19.59 -13.25
C ALA A 250 -2.69 -18.91 -14.62
N ASP A 251 -2.99 -19.63 -15.69
CA ASP A 251 -3.04 -19.10 -17.06
C ASP A 251 -4.12 -18.02 -17.22
N LEU A 252 -5.27 -18.18 -16.55
CA LEU A 252 -6.32 -17.16 -16.53
C LEU A 252 -5.85 -15.90 -15.79
N ALA A 253 -5.24 -16.07 -14.61
CA ALA A 253 -4.64 -14.96 -13.86
C ALA A 253 -3.57 -14.23 -14.70
N ALA A 254 -2.68 -14.97 -15.37
CA ALA A 254 -1.67 -14.43 -16.26
C ALA A 254 -2.26 -13.67 -17.45
N SER A 255 -3.32 -14.20 -18.06
CA SER A 255 -3.98 -13.56 -19.21
C SER A 255 -4.68 -12.25 -18.83
N VAL A 256 -5.38 -12.22 -17.68
CA VAL A 256 -6.02 -10.99 -17.18
C VAL A 256 -4.98 -9.98 -16.71
N GLN A 257 -3.93 -10.44 -16.01
CA GLN A 257 -2.81 -9.59 -15.61
C GLN A 257 -2.14 -8.94 -16.83
N ARG A 258 -1.87 -9.69 -17.91
CA ARG A 258 -1.32 -9.13 -19.15
C ARG A 258 -2.25 -8.09 -19.78
N ARG A 259 -3.57 -8.35 -19.82
CA ARG A 259 -4.53 -7.37 -20.38
C ARG A 259 -4.68 -6.12 -19.53
N LEU A 260 -4.64 -6.25 -18.21
CA LEU A 260 -4.58 -5.11 -17.30
C LEU A 260 -3.37 -4.23 -17.67
N GLU A 261 -2.18 -4.83 -17.71
CA GLU A 261 -0.95 -4.14 -18.06
C GLU A 261 -1.00 -3.44 -19.44
N ASP A 262 -1.54 -4.12 -20.46
CA ASP A 262 -1.68 -3.55 -21.81
C ASP A 262 -2.57 -2.29 -21.79
N VAL A 263 -3.73 -2.36 -21.13
CA VAL A 263 -4.65 -1.21 -21.02
C VAL A 263 -4.00 -0.06 -20.26
N LEU A 264 -3.29 -0.33 -19.15
CA LEU A 264 -2.57 0.72 -18.42
C LEU A 264 -1.52 1.40 -19.32
N LEU A 265 -0.76 0.62 -20.10
CA LEU A 265 0.25 1.14 -21.00
C LEU A 265 -0.35 1.98 -22.13
N GLU A 266 -1.48 1.57 -22.68
CA GLU A 266 -2.24 2.33 -23.69
C GLU A 266 -2.78 3.65 -23.12
N LEU A 267 -3.34 3.65 -21.90
CA LEU A 267 -3.81 4.86 -21.21
C LEU A 267 -2.65 5.83 -20.93
N ALA A 268 -1.52 5.30 -20.46
CA ALA A 268 -0.31 6.07 -20.22
C ALA A 268 0.20 6.76 -21.49
N HIS A 269 0.23 6.05 -22.62
CA HIS A 269 0.57 6.62 -23.94
C HIS A 269 -0.41 7.66 -24.42
N TRP A 270 -1.71 7.41 -24.26
CA TRP A 270 -2.75 8.38 -24.62
C TRP A 270 -2.54 9.68 -23.85
N GLN A 271 -2.39 9.60 -22.52
CA GLN A 271 -2.25 10.76 -21.65
C GLN A 271 -0.97 11.55 -21.94
N HIS A 272 0.18 10.86 -22.07
CA HIS A 272 1.43 11.50 -22.46
C HIS A 272 1.32 12.21 -23.82
N GLY A 273 0.57 11.64 -24.78
CA GLY A 273 0.30 12.28 -26.07
C GLY A 273 -0.50 13.58 -25.98
N ARG A 274 -1.19 13.83 -24.86
CA ARG A 274 -1.97 15.05 -24.60
C ARG A 274 -1.13 16.14 -23.93
N THR A 275 -0.21 15.77 -23.05
CA THR A 275 0.48 16.68 -22.12
C THR A 275 1.97 16.83 -22.43
N GLY A 276 2.63 15.76 -22.90
CA GLY A 276 4.08 15.67 -23.04
C GLY A 276 4.84 15.67 -21.71
N ALA A 277 4.18 15.35 -20.59
CA ALA A 277 4.81 15.36 -19.28
C ALA A 277 5.90 14.28 -19.16
N GLU A 278 7.01 14.58 -18.49
CA GLU A 278 8.09 13.61 -18.29
C GLU A 278 7.81 12.61 -17.18
N ILE A 279 6.87 12.92 -16.27
CA ILE A 279 6.60 12.17 -15.05
C ILE A 279 5.14 11.72 -15.01
N LEU A 280 4.94 10.45 -14.66
CA LEU A 280 3.64 9.90 -14.31
C LEU A 280 3.58 9.60 -12.82
N THR A 281 2.54 10.10 -12.16
CA THR A 281 2.20 9.77 -10.78
C THR A 281 0.97 8.86 -10.75
N MET A 282 0.90 7.91 -9.82
CA MET A 282 -0.18 6.92 -9.78
C MET A 282 -0.74 6.70 -8.37
N ALA A 283 -2.07 6.54 -8.31
CA ALA A 283 -2.84 6.15 -7.13
C ALA A 283 -4.09 5.32 -7.53
N GLY A 284 -4.93 4.98 -6.56
CA GLY A 284 -6.03 4.02 -6.68
C GLY A 284 -5.55 2.58 -6.42
N GLY A 285 -6.46 1.70 -5.99
CA GLY A 285 -6.10 0.34 -5.56
C GLY A 285 -5.33 -0.49 -6.60
N VAL A 286 -5.59 -0.25 -7.89
CA VAL A 286 -4.89 -0.94 -8.99
C VAL A 286 -3.41 -0.54 -9.07
N ALA A 287 -3.04 0.67 -8.65
CA ALA A 287 -1.66 1.14 -8.64
C ALA A 287 -0.77 0.39 -7.62
N LEU A 288 -1.34 -0.45 -6.75
CA LEU A 288 -0.57 -1.39 -5.91
C LEU A 288 -0.04 -2.61 -6.71
N ASN A 289 -0.41 -2.75 -7.99
CA ASN A 289 0.05 -3.81 -8.88
C ASN A 289 1.48 -3.51 -9.39
N CYS A 290 2.47 -3.98 -8.64
CA CYS A 290 3.88 -3.70 -8.91
C CYS A 290 4.41 -4.31 -10.23
N VAL A 291 3.73 -5.34 -10.76
CA VAL A 291 4.05 -5.91 -12.07
C VAL A 291 3.67 -4.91 -13.18
N ALA A 292 2.45 -4.36 -13.10
CA ALA A 292 2.00 -3.34 -14.05
C ALA A 292 2.80 -2.05 -13.96
N ASN A 293 3.13 -1.60 -12.75
CA ASN A 293 3.95 -0.39 -12.55
C ASN A 293 5.34 -0.52 -13.20
N THR A 294 5.96 -1.70 -13.12
CA THR A 294 7.27 -1.96 -13.74
C THR A 294 7.18 -1.90 -15.25
N ARG A 295 6.15 -2.50 -15.82
CA ARG A 295 5.94 -2.44 -17.27
C ARG A 295 5.70 -1.01 -17.75
N LEU A 296 4.89 -0.22 -17.04
CA LEU A 296 4.71 1.20 -17.31
C LEU A 296 6.04 1.97 -17.27
N ARG A 297 6.88 1.71 -16.27
CA ARG A 297 8.18 2.37 -16.14
C ARG A 297 9.19 1.97 -17.23
N ALA A 298 9.14 0.72 -17.68
CA ALA A 298 10.10 0.18 -18.64
C ALA A 298 9.69 0.41 -20.10
N GLU A 299 8.39 0.35 -20.40
CA GLU A 299 7.84 0.38 -21.77
C GLU A 299 7.01 1.64 -22.04
N GLY A 300 6.63 2.40 -21.02
CA GLY A 300 5.84 3.61 -21.15
C GLY A 300 6.64 4.82 -21.65
N PRO A 301 5.95 5.91 -22.01
CA PRO A 301 6.58 7.08 -22.61
C PRO A 301 7.23 8.04 -21.59
N TYR A 302 7.04 7.80 -20.30
CA TYR A 302 7.50 8.68 -19.23
C TYR A 302 8.96 8.41 -18.86
N ARG A 303 9.71 9.47 -18.54
CA ARG A 303 11.06 9.37 -17.99
C ARG A 303 11.05 8.66 -16.65
N ASP A 304 10.04 8.95 -15.82
CA ASP A 304 9.86 8.31 -14.53
C ASP A 304 8.41 8.09 -14.16
N VAL A 305 8.20 7.11 -13.28
CA VAL A 305 6.89 6.74 -12.74
C VAL A 305 6.99 6.70 -11.22
N TRP A 306 6.18 7.50 -10.55
CA TRP A 306 6.09 7.52 -9.09
C TRP A 306 4.73 7.01 -8.63
N VAL A 307 4.72 6.08 -7.69
CA VAL A 307 3.49 5.45 -7.19
C VAL A 307 3.37 5.76 -5.71
N GLN A 308 2.18 6.19 -5.29
CA GLN A 308 1.89 6.50 -3.88
C GLN A 308 2.00 5.21 -3.02
N PRO A 309 2.87 5.13 -1.99
CA PRO A 309 2.94 3.97 -1.09
C PRO A 309 1.61 3.56 -0.46
N ALA A 310 0.74 4.51 -0.14
CA ALA A 310 -0.63 4.27 0.29
C ALA A 310 -1.63 4.48 -0.86
N ALA A 311 -1.37 3.90 -2.04
CA ALA A 311 -2.18 4.15 -3.25
C ALA A 311 -3.66 3.72 -3.14
N GLY A 312 -4.00 2.79 -2.24
CA GLY A 312 -5.39 2.41 -1.97
C GLY A 312 -6.17 3.51 -1.24
N ASP A 313 -7.38 3.20 -0.81
CA ASP A 313 -8.33 4.19 -0.25
C ASP A 313 -7.79 4.95 0.96
N SER A 314 -6.90 4.34 1.77
CA SER A 314 -6.27 5.03 2.89
C SER A 314 -5.55 6.32 2.46
N GLY A 315 -4.88 6.31 1.30
CA GLY A 315 -4.20 7.48 0.75
C GLY A 315 -5.12 8.66 0.42
N THR A 316 -6.42 8.44 0.24
CA THR A 316 -7.37 9.52 -0.02
C THR A 316 -7.54 10.46 1.16
N ALA A 317 -7.27 10.01 2.39
CA ALA A 317 -7.22 10.90 3.55
C ALA A 317 -6.11 11.95 3.38
N LEU A 318 -4.90 11.52 3.00
CA LEU A 318 -3.79 12.43 2.72
C LEU A 318 -4.08 13.35 1.54
N GLY A 319 -4.58 12.79 0.44
CA GLY A 319 -4.87 13.55 -0.76
C GLY A 319 -5.98 14.58 -0.58
N GLY A 320 -7.03 14.27 0.18
CA GLY A 320 -8.07 15.23 0.54
C GLY A 320 -7.49 16.42 1.31
N ALA A 321 -6.66 16.16 2.32
CA ALA A 321 -6.00 17.21 3.10
C ALA A 321 -5.08 18.09 2.24
N LEU A 322 -4.24 17.49 1.38
CA LEU A 322 -3.35 18.22 0.46
C LEU A 322 -4.14 19.07 -0.55
N HIS A 323 -5.22 18.51 -1.10
CA HIS A 323 -6.07 19.21 -2.06
C HIS A 323 -6.69 20.47 -1.44
N VAL A 324 -7.32 20.33 -0.27
CA VAL A 324 -7.96 21.47 0.40
C VAL A 324 -6.93 22.46 0.95
N ALA A 325 -5.76 22.00 1.42
CA ALA A 325 -4.67 22.91 1.79
C ALA A 325 -4.25 23.80 0.61
N ARG A 326 -4.12 23.22 -0.61
CA ARG A 326 -3.87 23.99 -1.84
C ARG A 326 -4.99 24.97 -2.17
N GLU A 327 -6.26 24.54 -2.07
CA GLU A 327 -7.40 25.44 -2.31
C GLU A 327 -7.43 26.63 -1.35
N LEU A 328 -6.97 26.43 -0.11
CA LEU A 328 -6.87 27.47 0.91
C LEU A 328 -5.62 28.35 0.77
N GLY A 329 -4.74 28.06 -0.19
CA GLY A 329 -3.60 28.88 -0.54
C GLY A 329 -2.25 28.43 0.03
N ASP A 330 -2.18 27.27 0.67
CA ASP A 330 -0.89 26.71 1.11
C ASP A 330 -0.06 26.24 -0.10
N VAL A 331 1.26 26.20 0.06
CA VAL A 331 2.16 25.50 -0.85
C VAL A 331 2.46 24.14 -0.23
N THR A 332 1.96 23.06 -0.84
CA THR A 332 2.24 21.70 -0.37
C THR A 332 3.69 21.31 -0.58
N VAL A 333 4.24 20.66 0.44
CA VAL A 333 5.56 20.04 0.41
C VAL A 333 5.40 18.56 0.05
N PRO A 334 6.25 18.01 -0.84
CA PRO A 334 6.26 16.59 -1.14
C PRO A 334 6.40 15.71 0.09
N MET A 335 5.89 14.49 -0.01
CA MET A 335 6.07 13.44 0.98
C MET A 335 7.54 13.00 1.01
N SER A 336 8.21 13.19 2.14
CA SER A 336 9.62 12.81 2.32
C SER A 336 9.82 11.29 2.49
N GLY A 337 8.81 10.60 3.02
CA GLY A 337 8.86 9.19 3.34
C GLY A 337 7.49 8.67 3.74
N ALA A 338 7.37 7.34 3.88
CA ALA A 338 6.14 6.69 4.29
C ALA A 338 6.01 6.54 5.82
N ASP A 339 7.02 6.92 6.58
CA ASP A 339 7.12 6.88 8.04
C ASP A 339 6.29 7.98 8.71
N LEU A 340 5.00 8.05 8.37
CA LEU A 340 4.06 9.09 8.80
C LEU A 340 3.19 8.68 10.00
N GLY A 341 3.36 7.46 10.51
CA GLY A 341 2.57 6.86 11.58
C GLY A 341 3.17 7.03 12.98
N ARG A 342 2.79 6.13 13.91
CA ARG A 342 3.20 6.19 15.32
C ARG A 342 4.69 5.90 15.50
N SER A 343 5.36 6.73 16.28
CA SER A 343 6.68 6.48 16.86
C SER A 343 6.61 6.41 18.38
N PHE A 344 7.63 5.80 19.00
CA PHE A 344 7.73 5.62 20.44
C PHE A 344 9.14 5.97 20.89
N SER A 345 9.24 6.72 21.99
CA SER A 345 10.52 7.00 22.67
C SER A 345 11.09 5.74 23.33
N ASP A 346 12.40 5.74 23.56
CA ASP A 346 13.10 4.70 24.31
C ASP A 346 12.44 4.45 25.67
N GLU A 347 12.04 5.51 26.37
CA GLU A 347 11.39 5.43 27.68
C GLU A 347 10.00 4.77 27.60
N GLN A 348 9.21 5.08 26.57
CA GLN A 348 7.92 4.43 26.35
C GLN A 348 8.09 2.95 26.05
N ILE A 349 9.06 2.58 25.21
CA ILE A 349 9.36 1.19 24.86
C ILE A 349 9.83 0.42 26.11
N GLU A 350 10.79 0.97 26.86
CA GLU A 350 11.30 0.35 28.07
C GLU A 350 10.21 0.19 29.15
N GLY A 351 9.32 1.20 29.25
CA GLY A 351 8.16 1.13 30.12
C GLY A 351 7.24 -0.04 29.79
N TRP A 352 7.00 -0.32 28.51
CA TRP A 352 6.24 -1.50 28.08
C TRP A 352 6.94 -2.81 28.43
N LEU A 353 8.24 -2.92 28.15
CA LEU A 353 9.04 -4.11 28.45
C LEU A 353 9.05 -4.42 29.95
N THR A 354 9.27 -3.39 30.77
CA THR A 354 9.24 -3.47 32.24
C THR A 354 7.85 -3.86 32.75
N THR A 355 6.80 -3.21 32.25
CA THR A 355 5.41 -3.50 32.63
C THR A 355 5.04 -4.94 32.31
N ALA A 356 5.42 -5.42 31.12
CA ALA A 356 5.16 -6.79 30.67
C ALA A 356 6.08 -7.83 31.34
N ARG A 357 7.10 -7.40 32.09
CA ARG A 357 8.13 -8.24 32.71
C ARG A 357 8.86 -9.14 31.70
N VAL A 358 9.08 -8.61 30.50
CA VAL A 358 9.83 -9.28 29.45
C VAL A 358 11.32 -9.01 29.69
N PRO A 359 12.19 -10.03 29.81
CA PRO A 359 13.63 -9.80 29.88
C PRO A 359 14.14 -9.18 28.58
N TYR A 360 14.95 -8.13 28.69
CA TYR A 360 15.51 -7.41 27.53
C TYR A 360 16.96 -7.00 27.78
N GLU A 361 17.68 -6.73 26.71
CA GLU A 361 19.04 -6.21 26.69
C GLU A 361 19.06 -4.86 25.95
N ARG A 362 19.97 -3.96 26.33
CA ARG A 362 20.29 -2.74 25.57
C ARG A 362 21.72 -2.88 25.04
N PRO A 363 21.91 -3.44 23.83
CA PRO A 363 23.25 -3.64 23.26
C PRO A 363 23.89 -2.31 22.85
N ASP A 364 25.21 -2.34 22.62
CA ASP A 364 25.95 -1.16 22.13
C ASP A 364 25.51 -0.77 20.70
N ASP A 365 25.21 -1.76 19.84
CA ASP A 365 24.62 -1.53 18.51
C ASP A 365 23.59 -2.61 18.16
N VAL A 366 22.31 -2.22 18.12
CA VAL A 366 21.20 -3.08 17.71
C VAL A 366 21.36 -3.59 16.28
N ALA A 367 21.94 -2.78 15.38
CA ALA A 367 22.14 -3.19 13.98
C ALA A 367 23.08 -4.39 13.87
N GLU A 368 24.15 -4.42 14.66
CA GLU A 368 25.10 -5.53 14.69
C GLU A 368 24.50 -6.80 15.30
N GLU A 369 23.70 -6.66 16.36
CA GLU A 369 23.00 -7.81 16.96
C GLU A 369 21.98 -8.43 15.99
N VAL A 370 21.25 -7.59 15.25
CA VAL A 370 20.32 -8.05 14.23
C VAL A 370 21.05 -8.69 13.05
N ALA A 371 22.13 -8.05 12.56
CA ALA A 371 22.95 -8.59 11.49
C ALA A 371 23.54 -9.97 11.85
N GLN A 372 24.00 -10.14 13.08
CA GLN A 372 24.48 -11.43 13.58
C GLN A 372 23.35 -12.47 13.62
N CYS A 373 22.19 -12.13 14.20
CA CYS A 373 21.05 -13.04 14.27
C CYS A 373 20.59 -13.49 12.87
N LEU A 374 20.54 -12.57 11.91
CA LEU A 374 20.23 -12.89 10.52
C LEU A 374 21.31 -13.78 9.88
N ALA A 375 22.59 -13.51 10.12
CA ALA A 375 23.70 -14.35 9.64
C ALA A 375 23.64 -15.78 10.20
N ASP A 376 23.16 -15.94 11.44
CA ASP A 376 22.90 -17.23 12.08
C ASP A 376 21.55 -17.86 11.65
N ASN A 377 20.91 -17.30 10.61
CA ASN A 377 19.65 -17.75 10.05
C ASN A 377 18.44 -17.66 11.01
N GLY A 378 18.50 -16.72 11.97
CA GLY A 378 17.37 -16.33 12.80
C GLY A 378 16.35 -15.47 12.05
N VAL A 379 15.09 -15.52 12.47
CA VAL A 379 14.03 -14.58 12.08
C VAL A 379 13.97 -13.45 13.10
N VAL A 380 14.00 -12.21 12.61
CA VAL A 380 14.00 -11.02 13.46
C VAL A 380 12.70 -10.25 13.28
N ALA A 381 11.99 -9.97 14.38
CA ALA A 381 10.98 -8.93 14.41
C ALA A 381 11.66 -7.57 14.64
N TRP A 382 11.45 -6.64 13.72
CA TRP A 382 12.07 -5.33 13.67
C TRP A 382 11.01 -4.25 13.87
N PHE A 383 11.11 -3.54 15.00
CA PHE A 383 10.22 -2.45 15.39
C PHE A 383 11.05 -1.20 15.67
N GLN A 384 11.08 -0.27 14.71
CA GLN A 384 11.91 0.93 14.76
C GLN A 384 11.15 2.16 14.28
N GLY A 385 11.45 3.34 14.82
CA GLY A 385 10.96 4.63 14.30
C GLY A 385 9.43 4.75 14.18
N ALA A 386 9.01 5.71 13.34
CA ALA A 386 7.62 5.90 12.97
C ALA A 386 7.13 4.78 12.03
N SER A 387 5.89 4.34 12.19
CA SER A 387 5.32 3.29 11.34
C SER A 387 4.99 3.78 9.93
N GLU A 388 5.02 2.84 8.99
CA GLU A 388 4.72 3.08 7.59
C GLU A 388 3.22 3.32 7.36
N PHE A 389 2.90 4.32 6.53
CA PHE A 389 1.58 4.55 5.97
C PHE A 389 1.43 3.80 4.65
N GLY A 390 0.46 2.89 4.59
CA GLY A 390 0.24 1.99 3.47
C GLY A 390 0.49 0.51 3.82
N PRO A 391 0.28 -0.40 2.85
CA PRO A 391 0.18 -1.83 3.11
C PRO A 391 1.53 -2.56 3.19
N ARG A 392 2.66 -1.87 3.00
CA ARG A 392 3.99 -2.48 2.92
C ARG A 392 4.80 -2.12 4.17
N ALA A 393 5.49 -3.11 4.73
CA ALA A 393 6.55 -2.85 5.69
C ALA A 393 7.82 -2.47 4.94
N LEU A 394 8.40 -1.33 5.28
CA LEU A 394 9.50 -0.66 4.62
C LEU A 394 10.67 -0.46 5.59
N GLY A 395 10.86 -1.39 6.53
CA GLY A 395 11.99 -1.35 7.45
C GLY A 395 11.70 -0.65 8.78
N TYR A 396 10.42 -0.45 9.14
CA TYR A 396 10.02 0.07 10.46
C TYR A 396 9.19 -0.93 11.25
N ARG A 397 8.29 -1.68 10.59
CA ARG A 397 7.49 -2.76 11.18
C ARG A 397 7.66 -4.06 10.39
N SER A 398 8.85 -4.64 10.45
CA SER A 398 9.30 -5.70 9.55
C SER A 398 9.57 -7.03 10.25
N LEU A 399 9.33 -8.14 9.55
CA LEU A 399 9.96 -9.42 9.81
C LEU A 399 11.11 -9.59 8.82
N LEU A 400 12.31 -9.81 9.36
CA LEU A 400 13.54 -9.94 8.61
C LEU A 400 14.06 -11.39 8.68
N ALA A 401 14.64 -11.86 7.58
CA ALA A 401 15.28 -13.18 7.52
C ALA A 401 16.43 -13.19 6.52
N HIS A 402 17.27 -14.23 6.60
CA HIS A 402 18.37 -14.45 5.66
C HIS A 402 17.85 -14.90 4.28
N PRO A 403 18.18 -14.25 3.16
CA PRO A 403 17.61 -14.62 1.85
C PRO A 403 18.27 -15.84 1.20
N GLY A 404 19.50 -16.17 1.61
CA GLY A 404 20.26 -17.34 1.11
C GLY A 404 19.73 -18.72 1.50
N HIS A 405 18.67 -18.80 2.30
CA HIS A 405 18.04 -20.07 2.69
C HIS A 405 16.62 -20.15 2.14
N GLU A 406 16.39 -20.97 1.13
CA GLU A 406 15.09 -21.13 0.46
C GLU A 406 13.92 -21.39 1.43
N LYS A 407 14.17 -22.19 2.48
CA LYS A 407 13.20 -22.50 3.55
C LYS A 407 12.72 -21.28 4.35
N ASN A 408 13.40 -20.13 4.25
CA ASN A 408 12.94 -18.93 4.93
C ASN A 408 11.67 -18.35 4.31
N LEU A 409 11.39 -18.62 3.03
CA LEU A 409 10.09 -18.30 2.44
C LEU A 409 8.98 -19.06 3.18
N GLU A 410 9.15 -20.37 3.37
CA GLU A 410 8.20 -21.23 4.07
C GLU A 410 8.05 -20.81 5.55
N ARG A 411 9.17 -20.62 6.26
CA ARG A 411 9.16 -20.17 7.67
C ARG A 411 8.37 -18.87 7.85
N LEU A 412 8.57 -17.88 6.98
CA LEU A 412 7.87 -16.60 7.05
C LEU A 412 6.40 -16.73 6.67
N ASN A 413 6.05 -17.60 5.72
CA ASN A 413 4.65 -17.87 5.37
C ASN A 413 3.91 -18.61 6.51
N ASP A 414 4.58 -19.52 7.21
CA ASP A 414 4.04 -20.23 8.36
C ASP A 414 3.77 -19.31 9.54
N VAL A 415 4.71 -18.40 9.87
CA VAL A 415 4.50 -17.33 10.88
C VAL A 415 3.24 -16.53 10.59
N LYS A 416 2.93 -16.33 9.31
CA LYS A 416 1.82 -15.52 8.84
C LYS A 416 0.57 -16.35 8.52
N GLY A 417 0.59 -17.67 8.76
CA GLY A 417 -0.49 -18.61 8.49
C GLY A 417 -1.09 -18.44 7.08
N ARG A 418 -0.23 -18.34 6.06
CA ARG A 418 -0.63 -18.01 4.69
C ARG A 418 -0.07 -19.00 3.66
N GLU A 419 -0.56 -18.92 2.43
CA GLU A 419 -0.19 -19.82 1.35
C GLU A 419 1.30 -19.75 0.99
N GLN A 420 1.91 -20.88 0.64
CA GLN A 420 3.35 -20.99 0.43
C GLN A 420 3.87 -20.28 -0.83
N PHE A 421 2.99 -20.02 -1.80
CA PHE A 421 3.34 -19.26 -3.00
C PHE A 421 3.39 -17.74 -2.78
N ARG A 422 3.09 -17.26 -1.55
CA ARG A 422 3.10 -15.82 -1.25
C ARG A 422 4.54 -15.30 -1.18
N PRO A 423 4.95 -14.37 -2.06
CA PRO A 423 6.33 -13.90 -2.08
C PRO A 423 6.67 -13.04 -0.85
N VAL A 424 7.97 -12.88 -0.65
CA VAL A 424 8.60 -11.92 0.26
C VAL A 424 9.52 -11.00 -0.55
N ALA A 425 9.86 -9.84 -0.01
CA ALA A 425 10.60 -8.82 -0.75
C ALA A 425 12.07 -8.78 -0.30
N PRO A 426 13.03 -8.58 -1.22
CA PRO A 426 14.38 -8.19 -0.85
C PRO A 426 14.43 -6.72 -0.43
N MET A 427 15.25 -6.44 0.58
CA MET A 427 15.65 -5.10 1.00
C MET A 427 17.18 -4.99 0.88
N CYS A 428 17.66 -3.93 0.23
CA CYS A 428 19.08 -3.70 -0.02
C CYS A 428 19.42 -2.20 0.02
N LEU A 429 20.70 -1.87 0.13
CA LEU A 429 21.16 -0.50 -0.05
C LEU A 429 20.98 -0.05 -1.49
N ALA A 430 20.58 1.21 -1.69
CA ALA A 430 20.35 1.78 -3.02
C ALA A 430 21.58 1.63 -3.94
N GLU A 431 22.78 1.86 -3.41
CA GLU A 431 24.04 1.71 -4.15
C GLU A 431 24.36 0.27 -4.58
N ARG A 432 23.73 -0.74 -3.96
CA ARG A 432 23.90 -2.16 -4.31
C ARG A 432 22.79 -2.71 -5.18
N ALA A 433 21.69 -1.97 -5.36
CA ALA A 433 20.54 -2.43 -6.12
C ALA A 433 20.91 -2.75 -7.58
N GLY A 434 21.71 -1.89 -8.22
CA GLY A 434 22.12 -2.06 -9.63
C GLY A 434 23.01 -3.28 -9.90
N ASP A 435 23.65 -3.85 -8.87
CA ASP A 435 24.45 -5.08 -9.00
C ASP A 435 23.60 -6.36 -9.08
N ILE A 436 22.31 -6.27 -8.71
CA ILE A 436 21.44 -7.42 -8.40
C ILE A 436 20.15 -7.36 -9.21
N PHE A 437 19.61 -6.15 -9.39
CA PHE A 437 18.26 -5.91 -9.88
C PHE A 437 18.29 -4.99 -11.09
N SER A 438 17.43 -5.27 -12.07
CA SER A 438 17.28 -4.46 -13.29
C SER A 438 15.83 -4.34 -13.72
N ARG A 439 15.56 -3.65 -14.84
CA ARG A 439 14.24 -3.35 -15.44
C ARG A 439 13.35 -2.39 -14.65
N GLY A 440 13.27 -2.52 -13.32
CA GLY A 440 12.59 -1.54 -12.47
C GLY A 440 13.40 -0.25 -12.28
N PRO A 441 12.85 0.75 -11.56
CA PRO A 441 13.57 1.98 -11.28
C PRO A 441 14.78 1.73 -10.36
N GLU A 442 15.81 2.59 -10.48
CA GLU A 442 17.01 2.53 -9.62
C GLU A 442 16.66 2.73 -8.14
N SER A 443 15.74 3.67 -7.86
CA SER A 443 15.18 3.88 -6.54
C SER A 443 13.78 3.25 -6.47
N SER A 444 13.59 2.33 -5.53
CA SER A 444 12.32 1.65 -5.23
C SER A 444 12.12 1.57 -3.71
N PRO A 445 11.93 2.70 -3.01
CA PRO A 445 11.86 2.72 -1.54
C PRO A 445 10.57 2.09 -0.98
N TYR A 446 9.55 1.90 -1.82
CA TYR A 446 8.18 1.54 -1.38
C TYR A 446 7.72 0.14 -1.78
N MET A 447 8.58 -0.67 -2.42
CA MET A 447 8.22 -1.99 -2.95
C MET A 447 7.03 -1.96 -3.93
N LEU A 448 6.94 -0.92 -4.77
CA LEU A 448 5.87 -0.71 -5.75
C LEU A 448 6.26 -1.13 -7.17
N PHE A 449 7.47 -1.69 -7.34
CA PHE A 449 8.00 -2.21 -8.59
C PHE A 449 8.59 -3.60 -8.38
N VAL A 450 8.57 -4.41 -9.43
CA VAL A 450 9.33 -5.65 -9.55
C VAL A 450 10.57 -5.39 -10.40
N HIS A 451 11.59 -6.21 -10.18
CA HIS A 451 12.87 -6.12 -10.88
C HIS A 451 13.30 -7.50 -11.32
N ASP A 452 14.04 -7.58 -12.41
CA ASP A 452 14.68 -8.82 -12.83
C ASP A 452 15.89 -9.08 -11.95
N VAL A 453 15.99 -10.29 -11.38
CA VAL A 453 17.15 -10.69 -10.58
C VAL A 453 18.24 -11.21 -11.52
N ALA A 454 19.43 -10.62 -11.40
CA ALA A 454 20.60 -11.01 -12.15
C ALA A 454 20.92 -12.52 -11.93
N PRO A 455 21.21 -13.30 -12.99
CA PRO A 455 21.32 -14.76 -12.91
C PRO A 455 22.26 -15.28 -11.81
N GLU A 456 23.39 -14.61 -11.59
CA GLU A 456 24.40 -14.96 -10.58
C GLU A 456 23.91 -14.81 -9.13
N TRP A 457 22.83 -14.07 -8.91
CA TRP A 457 22.24 -13.87 -7.59
C TRP A 457 21.09 -14.82 -7.30
N ARG A 458 20.45 -15.42 -8.32
CA ARG A 458 19.22 -16.23 -8.13
C ARG A 458 19.41 -17.37 -7.13
N ASP A 459 20.53 -18.08 -7.21
CA ASP A 459 20.86 -19.18 -6.28
C ASP A 459 21.42 -18.69 -4.94
N ARG A 460 21.86 -17.42 -4.86
CA ARG A 460 22.44 -16.82 -3.65
C ARG A 460 21.38 -16.19 -2.75
N ILE A 461 20.23 -15.79 -3.31
CA ILE A 461 19.11 -15.19 -2.58
C ILE A 461 17.77 -15.87 -2.90
N PRO A 462 17.68 -17.21 -2.93
CA PRO A 462 16.52 -17.94 -3.45
C PRO A 462 15.20 -17.62 -2.70
N ALA A 463 15.25 -17.22 -1.43
CA ALA A 463 14.03 -16.94 -0.65
C ALA A 463 13.23 -15.72 -1.15
N VAL A 464 13.86 -14.81 -1.92
CA VAL A 464 13.25 -13.54 -2.40
C VAL A 464 13.07 -13.52 -3.92
N VAL A 465 13.43 -14.60 -4.61
CA VAL A 465 13.31 -14.72 -6.06
C VAL A 465 11.97 -15.38 -6.37
N HIS A 466 11.14 -14.70 -7.15
CA HIS A 466 9.89 -15.24 -7.67
C HIS A 466 10.16 -16.33 -8.71
N VAL A 467 9.15 -17.15 -9.01
CA VAL A 467 9.25 -18.26 -9.96
C VAL A 467 9.62 -17.84 -11.38
N ASP A 468 9.35 -16.60 -11.76
CA ASP A 468 9.70 -16.00 -13.05
C ASP A 468 11.09 -15.33 -13.05
N GLY A 469 11.85 -15.43 -11.96
CA GLY A 469 13.18 -14.82 -11.82
C GLY A 469 13.15 -13.34 -11.46
N THR A 470 11.99 -12.79 -11.07
CA THR A 470 11.84 -11.41 -10.61
C THR A 470 11.84 -11.30 -9.08
N ALA A 471 11.93 -10.08 -8.55
CA ALA A 471 11.72 -9.81 -7.13
C ALA A 471 11.10 -8.42 -6.94
N ARG A 472 10.32 -8.22 -5.87
CA ARG A 472 9.72 -6.92 -5.54
C ARG A 472 10.58 -6.15 -4.54
N VAL A 473 11.40 -5.21 -5.01
CA VAL A 473 12.55 -4.70 -4.25
C VAL A 473 12.21 -3.47 -3.41
N GLN A 474 12.78 -3.43 -2.20
CA GLN A 474 12.99 -2.20 -1.44
C GLN A 474 14.45 -1.75 -1.52
N THR A 475 14.69 -0.52 -1.98
CA THR A 475 15.99 0.15 -1.87
C THR A 475 16.01 1.08 -0.67
N VAL A 476 17.13 1.12 0.04
CA VAL A 476 17.32 1.95 1.22
C VAL A 476 18.51 2.89 0.99
N ALA A 477 18.27 4.20 1.08
CA ALA A 477 19.35 5.19 1.13
C ALA A 477 19.89 5.29 2.56
N ALA A 478 21.20 5.39 2.71
CA ALA A 478 21.85 5.36 4.03
C ALA A 478 21.54 6.61 4.86
N GLU A 479 21.38 7.74 4.18
CA GLU A 479 20.96 9.02 4.73
C GLU A 479 19.53 8.99 5.29
N ASP A 480 18.62 8.28 4.63
CA ASP A 480 17.20 8.22 5.01
C ASP A 480 16.95 7.22 6.14
N SER A 481 17.74 6.13 6.20
CA SER A 481 17.56 5.09 7.22
C SER A 481 18.90 4.53 7.72
N PRO A 482 19.68 5.32 8.49
CA PRO A 482 21.03 4.94 8.92
C PRO A 482 21.09 3.64 9.73
N LEU A 483 20.06 3.35 10.54
CA LEU A 483 20.01 2.12 11.34
C LEU A 483 19.80 0.87 10.47
N VAL A 484 18.91 0.96 9.47
CA VAL A 484 18.68 -0.13 8.50
C VAL A 484 19.92 -0.33 7.64
N ALA A 485 20.55 0.76 7.20
CA ALA A 485 21.78 0.70 6.42
C ALA A 485 22.90 -0.03 7.16
N ARG A 486 23.19 0.33 8.42
CA ARG A 486 24.18 -0.38 9.24
C ARG A 486 23.86 -1.86 9.42
N MET A 487 22.58 -2.23 9.55
CA MET A 487 22.16 -3.62 9.66
C MET A 487 22.44 -4.38 8.35
N LEU A 488 22.10 -3.79 7.20
CA LEU A 488 22.38 -4.37 5.88
C LEU A 488 23.89 -4.54 5.64
N GLU A 489 24.69 -3.52 5.96
CA GLU A 489 26.16 -3.59 5.84
C GLU A 489 26.76 -4.64 6.78
N GLY A 490 26.27 -4.70 8.02
CA GLY A 490 26.69 -5.70 9.01
C GLY A 490 26.37 -7.11 8.53
N PHE A 491 25.19 -7.31 7.95
CA PHE A 491 24.78 -8.58 7.38
C PHE A 491 25.63 -8.96 6.16
N GLU A 492 25.88 -8.02 5.26
CA GLU A 492 26.74 -8.25 4.10
C GLU A 492 28.17 -8.59 4.50
N ARG A 493 28.77 -7.88 5.46
CA ARG A 493 30.12 -8.21 5.96
C ARG A 493 30.25 -9.65 6.46
N ARG A 494 29.17 -10.19 7.04
CA ARG A 494 29.14 -11.53 7.63
C ARG A 494 28.88 -12.64 6.60
N THR A 495 28.10 -12.35 5.57
CA THR A 495 27.54 -13.37 4.65
C THR A 495 28.01 -13.22 3.20
N GLY A 496 28.53 -12.04 2.84
CA GLY A 496 28.80 -11.64 1.46
C GLY A 496 27.53 -11.37 0.63
N ILE A 497 26.36 -11.28 1.28
CA ILE A 497 25.05 -11.07 0.63
C ILE A 497 24.53 -9.66 0.95
N PRO A 498 24.33 -8.76 -0.04
CA PRO A 498 23.91 -7.37 0.13
C PRO A 498 22.38 -7.20 0.25
N VAL A 499 21.65 -8.25 0.63
CA VAL A 499 20.19 -8.30 0.65
C VAL A 499 19.72 -8.95 1.93
N VAL A 500 18.62 -8.45 2.51
CA VAL A 500 17.89 -9.09 3.60
C VAL A 500 16.43 -9.27 3.17
N VAL A 501 15.79 -10.36 3.60
CA VAL A 501 14.34 -10.54 3.38
C VAL A 501 13.59 -9.51 4.23
N ASN A 502 12.62 -8.81 3.65
CA ASN A 502 11.68 -7.95 4.36
C ASN A 502 10.23 -8.38 4.05
N THR A 503 9.44 -8.60 5.10
CA THR A 503 7.99 -8.76 5.02
C THR A 503 7.31 -8.08 6.20
N SER A 504 6.00 -7.83 6.13
CA SER A 504 5.29 -7.16 7.23
C SER A 504 5.34 -7.93 8.54
N LEU A 505 5.57 -7.20 9.64
CA LEU A 505 5.48 -7.72 11.00
C LEU A 505 4.01 -7.86 11.41
N ASN A 506 3.47 -9.06 11.18
CA ASN A 506 2.14 -9.48 11.62
C ASN A 506 2.01 -11.00 11.59
N THR A 507 0.98 -11.49 12.25
CA THR A 507 0.53 -12.88 12.19
C THR A 507 -0.75 -13.02 11.36
N ALA A 508 -1.21 -14.25 11.16
CA ALA A 508 -2.36 -14.56 10.30
C ALA A 508 -3.61 -13.72 10.62
N GLY A 509 -4.16 -13.06 9.60
CA GLY A 509 -5.40 -12.27 9.71
C GLY A 509 -5.27 -10.95 10.49
N ARG A 510 -4.08 -10.59 10.99
CA ARG A 510 -3.85 -9.34 11.72
C ARG A 510 -3.25 -8.25 10.83
N PRO A 511 -3.59 -6.96 11.05
CA PRO A 511 -2.87 -5.86 10.43
C PRO A 511 -1.43 -5.79 10.94
N MET A 512 -0.58 -5.02 10.26
CA MET A 512 0.80 -4.77 10.68
C MET A 512 0.83 -4.26 12.12
N VAL A 513 1.78 -4.76 12.91
CA VAL A 513 2.08 -4.28 14.26
C VAL A 513 2.32 -2.78 14.23
N ASP A 514 1.81 -2.06 15.24
CA ASP A 514 1.99 -0.61 15.32
C ASP A 514 2.39 -0.15 16.74
N ASP A 515 1.85 -0.77 17.79
CA ASP A 515 2.21 -0.51 19.19
C ASP A 515 3.31 -1.46 19.72
N PRO A 516 4.19 -1.06 20.66
CA PRO A 516 5.11 -1.98 21.34
C PRO A 516 4.42 -3.22 21.90
N ARG A 517 3.19 -3.07 22.42
CA ARG A 517 2.39 -4.19 22.87
C ARG A 517 2.07 -5.18 21.74
N ASP A 518 1.70 -4.68 20.56
CA ASP A 518 1.43 -5.53 19.39
C ASP A 518 2.70 -6.30 18.99
N ALA A 519 3.88 -5.66 19.07
CA ALA A 519 5.16 -6.29 18.76
C ALA A 519 5.48 -7.42 19.74
N LEU A 520 5.22 -7.22 21.03
CA LEU A 520 5.39 -8.23 22.07
C LEU A 520 4.40 -9.40 21.91
N GLU A 521 3.13 -9.12 21.57
CA GLU A 521 2.13 -10.15 21.29
C GLU A 521 2.51 -10.96 20.03
N CYS A 522 2.96 -10.30 18.97
CA CYS A 522 3.47 -10.95 17.76
C CYS A 522 4.68 -11.82 18.07
N PHE A 523 5.68 -11.28 18.78
CA PHE A 523 6.88 -12.02 19.17
C PHE A 523 6.54 -13.21 20.06
N GLY A 524 5.70 -13.03 21.08
CA GLY A 524 5.30 -14.11 21.99
C GLY A 524 4.51 -15.24 21.32
N SER A 525 3.81 -14.96 20.22
CA SER A 525 2.94 -15.92 19.53
C SER A 525 3.54 -16.56 18.28
N ALA A 526 4.67 -16.06 17.78
CA ALA A 526 5.32 -16.54 16.56
C ALA A 526 6.71 -17.15 16.83
N PRO A 527 7.20 -18.08 15.98
CA PRO A 527 8.56 -18.63 16.05
C PRO A 527 9.60 -17.62 15.53
N VAL A 528 9.73 -16.49 16.22
CA VAL A 528 10.70 -15.42 15.94
C VAL A 528 11.82 -15.49 16.99
N ASP A 529 13.06 -15.38 16.54
CA ASP A 529 14.27 -15.62 17.34
C ASP A 529 14.69 -14.37 18.14
N LEU A 530 14.56 -13.19 17.52
CA LEU A 530 14.93 -11.90 18.09
C LEU A 530 13.83 -10.86 17.83
N LEU A 531 13.46 -10.08 18.84
CA LEU A 531 12.73 -8.83 18.67
C LEU A 531 13.71 -7.67 18.91
N ALA A 532 14.01 -6.90 17.88
CA ALA A 532 14.68 -5.61 17.98
C ALA A 532 13.63 -4.50 18.05
N ILE A 533 13.54 -3.83 19.20
CA ILE A 533 12.52 -2.81 19.48
C ILE A 533 13.15 -1.56 20.08
N GLY A 534 13.20 -0.49 19.28
CA GLY A 534 13.99 0.70 19.62
C GLY A 534 15.47 0.32 19.87
N PRO A 535 16.09 0.79 20.96
CA PRO A 535 17.47 0.45 21.31
C PRO A 535 17.60 -0.90 22.03
N PHE A 536 16.51 -1.67 22.17
CA PHE A 536 16.50 -2.90 22.96
C PHE A 536 16.38 -4.14 22.09
N VAL A 537 16.86 -5.25 22.61
CA VAL A 537 16.64 -6.57 22.03
C VAL A 537 16.02 -7.53 23.06
N VAL A 538 15.11 -8.37 22.58
CA VAL A 538 14.49 -9.45 23.34
C VAL A 538 14.78 -10.76 22.60
N ARG A 539 15.39 -11.72 23.29
CA ARG A 539 15.80 -13.00 22.71
C ARG A 539 14.87 -14.12 23.15
N ARG A 540 14.58 -15.06 22.24
CA ARG A 540 13.89 -16.30 22.62
C ARG A 540 14.87 -17.25 23.34
N PRO A 541 14.51 -17.79 24.51
CA PRO A 541 15.35 -18.78 25.20
C PRO A 541 15.54 -20.03 24.33
N GLY A 542 16.80 -20.44 24.10
CA GLY A 542 17.15 -21.68 23.39
C GLY A 542 17.41 -21.55 21.89
N ALA A 543 17.49 -20.33 21.34
CA ALA A 543 17.83 -20.08 19.93
C ALA A 543 19.35 -20.04 19.64
N ALA A 544 20.15 -20.85 20.35
CA ALA A 544 21.61 -20.91 20.20
C ALA A 544 22.07 -22.19 19.50
#